data_AF-A0A4S2A8G6-F1
#
_entry.id   AF-A0A4S2A8G6-F1
#
_cell.length_a   1.000
_cell.length_b   1.000
_cell.length_c   1.000
_cell.angle_alpha   90.00
_cell.angle_beta   90.00
_cell.angle_gamma   90.00
#
_symmetry.space_group_name_H-M   'P 1'
#
loop_
_entity.id
_entity.type
_entity.pdbx_description
1 polymer ?
#
loop_
_entity_poly.entity_id
_entity_poly.type
_entity_poly.pdbx_seq_one_letter_code
_entity_poly.pdbx_strand_id
1 'polypeptide(L)'
;MHQIVKENPNLDFSQTYLLVRLYEVEDTENPGIIQDIIYATNSQNPVDFRDLKSNDECQRILEIGAHDLGYVYKRKRDNTLNINVIPSTVAAEAVFAVWRESPHLAKYRRNEFFDKYYSLIFDGLNAAQMVVAVLIFRYCDNNRKKESELDGIKEHRLYSKAEQTMADILKDYFNNANLSEIDGRTMSAAFRRFDIMERYLKNETWWEENMG
;
A
#
# COMPACT_ATOMS: atom_id res chain seq x y z
N MET A 1 17.09 -9.07 -22.13
CA MET A 1 17.76 -8.63 -23.38
C MET A 1 16.78 -8.34 -24.51
N HIS A 2 15.91 -9.27 -24.93
CA HIS A 2 14.99 -9.02 -26.06
C HIS A 2 14.14 -7.74 -25.91
N GLN A 3 13.54 -7.50 -24.74
CA GLN A 3 12.73 -6.31 -24.48
C GLN A 3 13.54 -5.00 -24.59
N ILE A 4 14.76 -4.98 -24.03
CA ILE A 4 15.64 -3.80 -24.01
C ILE A 4 16.11 -3.42 -25.43
N VAL A 5 16.43 -4.42 -26.26
CA VAL A 5 16.82 -4.21 -27.67
C VAL A 5 15.66 -3.65 -28.49
N LYS A 6 14.43 -4.10 -28.21
CA LYS A 6 13.21 -3.61 -28.89
C LYS A 6 12.87 -2.16 -28.53
N GLU A 7 13.11 -1.78 -27.27
CA GLU A 7 12.84 -0.42 -26.78
C GLU A 7 13.95 0.58 -27.14
N ASN A 8 15.16 0.10 -27.49
CA ASN A 8 16.31 0.95 -27.83
C ASN A 8 16.98 0.51 -29.15
N PRO A 9 16.31 0.63 -30.31
CA PRO A 9 16.82 0.12 -31.59
C PRO A 9 18.07 0.84 -32.11
N ASN A 10 18.38 2.02 -31.56
CA ASN A 10 19.51 2.85 -31.99
C ASN A 10 20.78 2.64 -31.15
N LEU A 11 20.73 1.80 -30.11
CA LEU A 11 21.91 1.47 -29.31
C LEU A 11 22.59 0.21 -29.87
N ASP A 12 23.91 0.29 -30.04
CA ASP A 12 24.69 -0.85 -30.48
C ASP A 12 25.00 -1.77 -29.30
N PHE A 13 24.48 -3.00 -29.35
CA PHE A 13 24.69 -4.04 -28.36
C PHE A 13 25.78 -5.05 -28.78
N SER A 14 26.48 -4.82 -29.89
CA SER A 14 27.52 -5.71 -30.44
C SER A 14 28.66 -6.02 -29.46
N GLN A 15 28.87 -5.16 -28.47
CA GLN A 15 29.88 -5.30 -27.40
C GLN A 15 29.25 -5.40 -26.01
N THR A 16 28.16 -6.17 -25.89
CA THR A 16 27.55 -6.48 -24.57
C THR A 16 27.90 -7.89 -24.14
N TYR A 17 28.40 -8.04 -22.92
CA TYR A 17 28.75 -9.33 -22.34
C TYR A 17 27.73 -9.71 -21.27
N LEU A 18 27.22 -10.95 -21.34
CA LEU A 18 26.35 -11.51 -20.31
C LEU A 18 27.19 -12.39 -19.38
N LEU A 19 27.28 -12.02 -18.11
CA LEU A 19 27.85 -12.89 -17.10
C LEU A 19 26.74 -13.78 -16.54
N VAL A 20 26.74 -15.05 -16.94
CA VAL A 20 25.80 -16.06 -16.44
C VAL A 20 26.54 -16.93 -15.42
N ARG A 21 25.95 -17.09 -14.23
CA ARG A 21 26.41 -18.06 -13.22
C ARG A 21 25.31 -19.08 -12.99
N LEU A 22 25.65 -20.35 -13.17
CA LEU A 22 24.76 -21.48 -12.91
C LEU A 22 25.19 -22.13 -11.59
N TYR A 23 24.22 -22.32 -10.70
CA TYR A 23 24.43 -22.97 -9.42
C TYR A 23 23.53 -24.21 -9.38
N GLU A 24 24.15 -25.37 -9.13
CA GLU A 24 23.44 -26.59 -8.80
C GLU A 24 23.33 -26.67 -7.28
N VAL A 25 22.12 -26.82 -6.76
CA VAL A 25 21.85 -26.88 -5.32
C VAL A 25 21.30 -28.26 -5.03
N GLU A 26 22.02 -29.01 -4.20
CA GLU A 26 21.52 -30.28 -3.65
C GLU A 26 20.51 -29.95 -2.54
N ASP A 27 19.30 -30.46 -2.73
CA ASP A 27 18.16 -30.49 -1.82
C ASP A 27 17.18 -29.30 -1.69
N THR A 28 15.92 -29.71 -1.87
CA THR A 28 14.62 -29.06 -1.66
C THR A 28 14.32 -28.66 -0.21
N GLU A 29 15.25 -28.86 0.73
CA GLU A 29 14.99 -28.70 2.16
C GLU A 29 15.26 -27.29 2.70
N ASN A 30 16.00 -26.46 1.98
CA ASN A 30 16.33 -25.11 2.47
C ASN A 30 16.13 -24.02 1.41
N PRO A 31 14.88 -23.59 1.14
CA PRO A 31 14.57 -22.47 0.24
C PRO A 31 15.25 -21.14 0.64
N GLY A 32 15.77 -21.04 1.88
CA GLY A 32 16.53 -19.87 2.35
C GLY A 32 17.82 -19.63 1.58
N ILE A 33 18.55 -20.67 1.18
CA ILE A 33 19.85 -20.53 0.50
C ILE A 33 19.68 -19.90 -0.90
N ILE A 34 18.62 -20.28 -1.61
CA ILE A 34 18.26 -19.67 -2.90
C ILE A 34 17.92 -18.18 -2.70
N GLN A 35 17.15 -17.85 -1.66
CA GLN A 35 16.83 -16.47 -1.34
C GLN A 35 18.07 -15.65 -0.95
N ASP A 36 18.98 -16.22 -0.16
CA ASP A 36 20.22 -15.57 0.26
C ASP A 36 21.13 -15.29 -0.93
N ILE A 37 21.24 -16.22 -1.88
CA ILE A 37 21.99 -16.02 -3.13
C ILE A 37 21.34 -14.93 -4.00
N ILE A 38 20.01 -14.95 -4.15
CA ILE A 38 19.26 -13.91 -4.87
C ILE A 38 19.48 -12.54 -4.22
N TYR A 39 19.41 -12.46 -2.89
CA TYR A 39 19.58 -11.22 -2.13
C TYR A 39 21.01 -10.69 -2.22
N ALA A 40 22.00 -11.54 -2.02
CA ALA A 40 23.41 -11.18 -2.13
C ALA A 40 23.80 -10.75 -3.55
N THR A 41 23.23 -11.38 -4.58
CA THR A 41 23.50 -11.02 -5.98
C THR A 41 22.80 -9.71 -6.39
N ASN A 42 21.56 -9.48 -5.93
CA ASN A 42 20.86 -8.20 -6.11
C ASN A 42 21.55 -7.03 -5.38
N SER A 43 22.32 -7.29 -4.33
CA SER A 43 23.12 -6.24 -3.67
C SER A 43 24.22 -5.64 -4.58
N GLN A 44 24.65 -6.37 -5.63
CA GLN A 44 25.70 -5.95 -6.56
C GLN A 44 25.16 -5.17 -7.77
N ASN A 45 23.87 -5.29 -8.07
CA ASN A 45 23.12 -4.44 -9.02
C ASN A 45 21.71 -4.24 -8.43
N PRO A 46 21.44 -3.14 -7.69
CA PRO A 46 20.22 -2.99 -6.92
C PRO A 46 19.01 -2.89 -7.84
N VAL A 47 18.40 -4.04 -8.12
CA VAL A 47 17.11 -4.12 -8.76
C VAL A 47 16.06 -3.86 -7.68
N ASP A 48 15.44 -2.68 -7.71
CA ASP A 48 14.38 -2.31 -6.76
C ASP A 48 13.20 -3.28 -6.94
N PHE A 49 12.92 -4.12 -5.93
CA PHE A 49 11.81 -5.08 -5.97
C PHE A 49 10.48 -4.39 -6.29
N ARG A 50 10.30 -3.12 -5.90
CA ARG A 50 9.13 -2.34 -6.28
C ARG A 50 9.03 -2.20 -7.80
N ASP A 51 10.14 -1.97 -8.48
CA ASP A 51 10.15 -1.76 -9.93
C ASP A 51 9.91 -3.09 -10.67
N LEU A 52 10.40 -4.21 -10.14
CA LEU A 52 10.06 -5.55 -10.63
C LEU A 52 8.56 -5.82 -10.52
N LYS A 53 7.99 -5.56 -9.35
CA LYS A 53 6.58 -5.80 -9.02
C LYS A 53 5.63 -4.80 -9.67
N SER A 54 6.13 -3.66 -10.17
CA SER A 54 5.30 -2.59 -10.73
C SER A 54 4.44 -3.03 -11.93
N ASN A 55 4.85 -4.07 -12.65
CA ASN A 55 4.13 -4.59 -13.81
C ASN A 55 3.18 -5.76 -13.49
N ASP A 56 3.13 -6.21 -12.23
CA ASP A 56 2.23 -7.27 -11.78
C ASP A 56 0.78 -6.91 -12.09
N GLU A 57 -0.03 -7.94 -12.35
CA GLU A 57 -1.43 -7.77 -12.71
C GLU A 57 -2.23 -7.04 -11.63
N CYS A 58 -2.03 -7.38 -10.35
CA CYS A 58 -2.70 -6.71 -9.24
C CYS A 58 -2.40 -5.20 -9.21
N GLN A 59 -1.15 -4.80 -9.48
CA GLN A 59 -0.76 -3.39 -9.53
C GLN A 59 -1.50 -2.65 -10.66
N ARG A 60 -1.59 -3.27 -11.84
CA ARG A 60 -2.31 -2.71 -13.00
C ARG A 60 -3.81 -2.59 -12.75
N ILE A 61 -4.41 -3.59 -12.09
CA ILE A 61 -5.83 -3.57 -11.70
C ILE A 61 -6.09 -2.44 -10.70
N LEU A 62 -5.20 -2.27 -9.71
CA LEU A 62 -5.30 -1.16 -8.74
C LEU A 62 -5.17 0.19 -9.42
N GLU A 63 -4.33 0.32 -10.45
CA GLU A 63 -4.19 1.55 -11.24
C GLU A 63 -5.49 1.93 -11.95
N ILE A 64 -6.10 0.97 -12.65
CA ILE A 64 -7.38 1.18 -13.35
C ILE A 64 -8.48 1.51 -12.34
N GLY A 65 -8.62 0.71 -11.27
CA GLY A 65 -9.66 0.92 -10.27
C GLY A 65 -9.50 2.23 -9.50
N ALA A 66 -8.26 2.68 -9.23
CA ALA A 66 -8.02 3.96 -8.58
C ALA A 66 -8.42 5.12 -9.48
N HIS A 67 -8.12 5.03 -10.78
CA HIS A 67 -8.53 6.01 -11.78
C HIS A 67 -10.06 6.16 -11.82
N ASP A 68 -10.80 5.05 -11.81
CA ASP A 68 -12.27 5.06 -11.78
C ASP A 68 -12.86 5.70 -10.50
N LEU A 69 -12.08 5.75 -9.42
CA LEU A 69 -12.42 6.40 -8.16
C LEU A 69 -11.94 7.86 -8.08
N GLY A 70 -11.33 8.40 -9.13
CA GLY A 70 -10.81 9.77 -9.18
C GLY A 70 -9.41 9.95 -8.58
N TYR A 71 -8.67 8.86 -8.36
CA TYR A 71 -7.30 8.86 -7.84
C TYR A 71 -6.28 8.43 -8.89
N VAL A 72 -5.03 8.85 -8.71
CA VAL A 72 -3.93 8.46 -9.59
C VAL A 72 -2.97 7.55 -8.83
N TYR A 73 -3.10 6.24 -9.01
CA TYR A 73 -2.17 5.29 -8.43
C TYR A 73 -0.88 5.20 -9.25
N LYS A 74 0.27 5.44 -8.62
CA LYS A 74 1.59 5.45 -9.27
C LYS A 74 2.37 4.21 -8.89
N ARG A 75 2.40 3.24 -9.81
CA ARG A 75 3.14 1.97 -9.66
C ARG A 75 4.65 2.16 -9.68
N LYS A 76 5.14 3.07 -10.53
CA LYS A 76 6.57 3.40 -10.72
C LYS A 76 6.91 4.73 -10.03
N ARG A 77 8.20 4.94 -9.74
CA ARG A 77 8.70 6.22 -9.22
C ARG A 77 8.37 7.35 -10.19
N ASP A 78 7.75 8.40 -9.66
CA ASP A 78 7.39 9.62 -10.35
C ASP A 78 7.38 10.75 -9.31
N ASN A 79 7.86 11.94 -9.69
CA ASN A 79 7.96 13.12 -8.80
C ASN A 79 6.70 14.00 -8.83
N THR A 80 5.63 13.56 -9.49
CA THR A 80 4.37 14.31 -9.52
C THR A 80 3.69 14.31 -8.14
N LEU A 81 3.66 15.47 -7.49
CA LEU A 81 3.02 15.66 -6.19
C LEU A 81 1.61 16.25 -6.38
N ASN A 82 0.58 15.49 -6.03
CA ASN A 82 -0.81 15.92 -5.97
C ASN A 82 -1.52 15.13 -4.86
N ILE A 83 -2.48 15.74 -4.15
CA ILE A 83 -3.25 15.08 -3.09
C ILE A 83 -3.99 13.83 -3.59
N ASN A 84 -4.41 13.77 -4.85
CA ASN A 84 -5.07 12.59 -5.42
C ASN A 84 -4.09 11.54 -5.95
N VAL A 85 -2.78 11.82 -5.94
CA VAL A 85 -1.75 10.86 -6.34
C VAL A 85 -1.43 9.95 -5.16
N ILE A 86 -1.43 8.65 -5.41
CA ILE A 86 -1.11 7.60 -4.43
C ILE A 86 0.11 6.83 -4.95
N PRO A 87 1.32 7.11 -4.42
CA PRO A 87 2.50 6.28 -4.71
C PRO A 87 2.31 4.86 -4.19
N SER A 88 2.85 3.87 -4.91
CA SER A 88 2.80 2.46 -4.50
C SER A 88 3.40 2.23 -3.10
N THR A 89 4.43 2.97 -2.72
CA THR A 89 5.00 2.93 -1.37
C THR A 89 4.02 3.39 -0.29
N VAL A 90 3.26 4.46 -0.55
CA VAL A 90 2.24 4.99 0.37
C VAL A 90 1.05 4.04 0.43
N ALA A 91 0.62 3.49 -0.71
CA ALA A 91 -0.43 2.47 -0.73
C ALA A 91 -0.03 1.24 0.08
N ALA A 92 1.19 0.74 -0.11
CA ALA A 92 1.68 -0.42 0.64
C ALA A 92 1.68 -0.17 2.15
N GLU A 93 2.20 0.99 2.59
CA GLU A 93 2.23 1.35 4.01
C GLU A 93 0.82 1.49 4.59
N ALA A 94 -0.07 2.20 3.89
CA ALA A 94 -1.42 2.45 4.35
C ALA A 94 -2.25 1.16 4.41
N VAL A 95 -2.17 0.31 3.38
CA VAL A 95 -2.86 -0.98 3.35
C VAL A 95 -2.32 -1.89 4.45
N PHE A 96 -1.01 -1.95 4.63
CA PHE A 96 -0.41 -2.77 5.68
C PHE A 96 -0.81 -2.30 7.09
N ALA A 97 -0.81 -0.98 7.32
CA ALA A 97 -1.21 -0.41 8.61
C ALA A 97 -2.71 -0.59 8.88
N VAL A 98 -3.56 -0.14 7.96
CA VAL A 98 -5.01 0.01 8.17
C VAL A 98 -5.74 -1.26 7.79
N TRP A 99 -5.50 -1.76 6.58
CA TRP A 99 -6.29 -2.87 6.01
C TRP A 99 -5.81 -4.25 6.50
N ARG A 100 -4.54 -4.36 6.88
CA ARG A 100 -3.94 -5.59 7.45
C ARG A 100 -3.68 -5.45 8.95
N GLU A 101 -4.25 -4.44 9.59
CA GLU A 101 -4.23 -4.25 11.05
C GLU A 101 -2.82 -4.31 11.66
N SER A 102 -1.80 -3.87 10.92
CA SER A 102 -0.39 -3.96 11.30
C SER A 102 0.29 -2.57 11.44
N PRO A 103 -0.32 -1.58 12.12
CA PRO A 103 0.21 -0.22 12.18
C PRO A 103 1.56 -0.14 12.92
N HIS A 104 1.75 -1.01 13.91
CA HIS A 104 2.99 -1.10 14.70
C HIS A 104 4.21 -1.54 13.87
N LEU A 105 4.00 -2.29 12.79
CA LEU A 105 5.07 -2.76 11.89
C LEU A 105 5.24 -1.88 10.65
N ALA A 106 4.18 -1.18 10.23
CA ALA A 106 4.16 -0.44 8.97
C ALA A 106 5.29 0.61 8.84
N LYS A 107 5.57 1.33 9.92
CA LYS A 107 6.61 2.38 9.92
C LYS A 107 8.03 1.82 9.80
N TYR A 108 8.27 0.61 10.32
CA TYR A 108 9.61 0.03 10.44
C TYR A 108 9.98 -0.97 9.34
N ARG A 109 8.99 -1.54 8.65
CA ARG A 109 9.17 -2.63 7.67
C ARG A 109 9.02 -2.19 6.21
N ARG A 110 9.17 -0.89 5.93
CA ARG A 110 8.98 -0.30 4.58
C ARG A 110 9.82 -0.96 3.50
N ASN A 111 11.03 -1.39 3.83
CA ASN A 111 11.96 -2.05 2.89
C ASN A 111 11.50 -3.47 2.49
N GLU A 112 10.60 -4.07 3.26
CA GLU A 112 10.13 -5.45 3.07
C GLU A 112 8.75 -5.50 2.37
N PHE A 113 8.12 -4.35 2.11
CA PHE A 113 6.77 -4.28 1.52
C PHE A 113 6.68 -4.81 0.10
N PHE A 114 7.72 -4.61 -0.70
CA PHE A 114 7.77 -5.12 -2.08
C PHE A 114 8.50 -6.45 -2.21
N ASP A 115 8.83 -7.05 -1.07
CA ASP A 115 9.48 -8.34 -0.96
C ASP A 115 8.59 -9.26 -0.09
N LYS A 116 9.03 -9.55 1.14
CA LYS A 116 8.36 -10.46 2.07
C LYS A 116 6.87 -10.20 2.28
N TYR A 117 6.44 -8.93 2.38
CA TYR A 117 5.06 -8.59 2.69
C TYR A 117 4.20 -8.32 1.45
N TYR A 118 4.76 -8.44 0.24
CA TYR A 118 4.06 -8.02 -0.98
C TYR A 118 2.74 -8.76 -1.17
N SER A 119 2.75 -10.09 -1.10
CA SER A 119 1.54 -10.90 -1.20
C SER A 119 0.53 -10.57 -0.10
N LEU A 120 0.99 -10.45 1.15
CA LEU A 120 0.12 -10.08 2.27
C LEU A 120 -0.56 -8.71 2.04
N ILE A 121 0.16 -7.75 1.46
CA ILE A 121 -0.37 -6.41 1.21
C ILE A 121 -1.37 -6.44 0.05
N PHE A 122 -0.96 -6.96 -1.11
CA PHE A 122 -1.67 -6.75 -2.37
C PHE A 122 -2.59 -7.89 -2.81
N ASP A 123 -2.47 -9.10 -2.26
CA ASP A 123 -3.33 -10.22 -2.66
C ASP A 123 -4.78 -9.97 -2.20
N GLY A 124 -5.71 -10.13 -3.15
CA GLY A 124 -7.14 -9.88 -2.96
C GLY A 124 -7.51 -8.40 -2.71
N LEU A 125 -6.55 -7.48 -2.79
CA LEU A 125 -6.79 -6.05 -2.57
C LEU A 125 -7.47 -5.44 -3.79
N ASN A 126 -8.57 -4.72 -3.58
CA ASN A 126 -9.19 -3.90 -4.62
C ASN A 126 -8.89 -2.41 -4.43
N ALA A 127 -9.13 -1.63 -5.48
CA ALA A 127 -8.77 -0.21 -5.50
C ALA A 127 -9.53 0.63 -4.45
N ALA A 128 -10.77 0.27 -4.12
CA ALA A 128 -11.52 1.00 -3.09
C ALA A 128 -10.93 0.76 -1.71
N GLN A 129 -10.59 -0.49 -1.37
CA GLN A 129 -9.90 -0.84 -0.12
C GLN A 129 -8.56 -0.09 0.01
N MET A 130 -7.78 -0.06 -1.07
CA MET A 130 -6.52 0.68 -1.13
C MET A 130 -6.73 2.18 -0.89
N VAL A 131 -7.68 2.81 -1.58
CA VAL A 131 -7.96 4.25 -1.45
C VAL A 131 -8.43 4.58 -0.05
N VAL A 132 -9.37 3.81 0.52
CA VAL A 132 -9.87 4.02 1.89
C VAL A 132 -8.74 3.92 2.90
N ALA A 133 -7.89 2.89 2.80
CA ALA A 133 -6.74 2.73 3.67
C ALA A 133 -5.81 3.95 3.59
N VAL A 134 -5.54 4.46 2.39
CA VAL A 134 -4.69 5.65 2.17
C VAL A 134 -5.31 6.92 2.75
N LEU A 135 -6.62 7.12 2.62
CA LEU A 135 -7.31 8.29 3.16
C LEU A 135 -7.25 8.30 4.69
N ILE A 136 -7.55 7.16 5.33
CA ILE A 136 -7.44 6.99 6.78
C ILE A 136 -6.00 7.25 7.22
N PHE A 137 -5.03 6.62 6.56
CA PHE A 137 -3.61 6.77 6.88
C PHE A 137 -3.15 8.24 6.80
N ARG A 138 -3.56 8.97 5.76
CA ARG A 138 -3.22 10.40 5.60
C ARG A 138 -3.88 11.29 6.63
N TYR A 139 -5.14 11.02 6.98
CA TYR A 139 -5.84 11.76 8.02
C TYR A 139 -5.10 11.61 9.36
N CYS A 140 -4.77 10.37 9.73
CA CYS A 140 -3.99 10.06 10.93
C CYS A 140 -2.59 10.71 10.91
N ASP A 141 -1.87 10.64 9.79
CA ASP A 141 -0.52 11.24 9.68
C ASP A 141 -0.54 12.77 9.77
N ASN A 142 -1.57 13.42 9.20
CA ASN A 142 -1.74 14.86 9.28
C ASN A 142 -2.09 15.33 10.70
N ASN A 143 -2.96 14.60 11.41
CA ASN A 143 -3.28 14.91 12.80
C ASN A 143 -2.07 14.71 13.71
N ARG A 144 -1.27 13.66 13.48
CA ARG A 144 0.01 13.46 14.19
C ARG A 144 0.95 14.65 14.02
N LYS A 145 1.12 15.15 12.80
CA LYS A 145 1.99 16.31 12.54
C LYS A 145 1.51 17.55 13.30
N LYS A 146 0.21 17.83 13.24
CA LYS A 146 -0.40 18.94 13.99
C LYS A 146 -0.25 18.79 15.50
N GLU A 147 -0.51 17.61 16.07
CA GLU A 147 -0.36 17.35 17.50
C GLU A 147 1.10 17.36 17.95
N SER A 148 2.03 16.87 17.13
CA SER A 148 3.48 16.93 17.43
C SER A 148 4.03 18.35 17.46
N GLU A 149 3.39 19.26 16.71
CA GLU A 149 3.68 20.69 16.73
C GLU A 149 3.02 21.40 17.94
N LEU A 150 1.95 20.81 18.50
CA LEU A 150 1.16 21.39 19.59
C LEU A 150 1.55 20.89 20.98
N ASP A 151 2.08 19.67 21.15
CA ASP A 151 2.44 19.19 22.49
C ASP A 151 3.50 18.07 22.51
N GLY A 152 4.47 18.20 23.40
CA GLY A 152 5.63 17.31 23.52
C GLY A 152 5.39 15.93 24.14
N ILE A 153 4.17 15.35 24.13
CA ILE A 153 3.87 14.13 24.91
C ILE A 153 2.90 13.13 24.21
N LYS A 154 3.40 11.88 24.09
CA LYS A 154 2.75 10.53 24.07
C LYS A 154 2.09 10.01 22.78
N GLU A 155 2.96 9.41 21.98
CA GLU A 155 2.81 8.75 20.66
C GLU A 155 1.97 7.44 20.58
N HIS A 156 1.05 7.11 21.50
CA HIS A 156 0.41 5.77 21.48
C HIS A 156 -1.08 5.62 21.84
N ARG A 157 -1.84 6.70 22.10
CA ARG A 157 -3.25 6.56 22.54
C ARG A 157 -4.32 6.87 21.49
N LEU A 158 -4.01 7.61 20.42
CA LEU A 158 -5.03 8.05 19.46
C LEU A 158 -5.30 7.06 18.32
N TYR A 159 -4.29 6.28 17.90
CA TYR A 159 -4.41 5.32 16.78
C TYR A 159 -5.51 4.28 17.02
N SER A 160 -5.56 3.69 18.21
CA SER A 160 -6.55 2.66 18.53
C SER A 160 -7.98 3.20 18.57
N LYS A 161 -8.18 4.45 19.03
CA LYS A 161 -9.52 5.00 19.20
C LYS A 161 -10.10 5.39 17.84
N ALA A 162 -9.37 6.12 17.01
CA ALA A 162 -9.83 6.52 15.68
C ALA A 162 -10.09 5.35 14.74
N GLU A 163 -9.21 4.34 14.75
CA GLU A 163 -9.38 3.12 13.94
C GLU A 163 -10.60 2.31 14.42
N GLN A 164 -10.79 2.16 15.74
CA GLN A 164 -11.98 1.51 16.29
C GLN A 164 -13.25 2.29 15.94
N THR A 165 -13.27 3.60 16.12
CA THR A 165 -14.45 4.41 15.84
C THR A 165 -14.82 4.37 14.36
N MET A 166 -13.84 4.40 13.45
CA MET A 166 -14.12 4.28 12.02
C MET A 166 -14.57 2.86 11.64
N ALA A 167 -13.98 1.82 12.23
CA ALA A 167 -14.45 0.45 12.06
C ALA A 167 -15.88 0.30 12.57
N ASP A 168 -16.22 0.90 13.71
CA ASP A 168 -17.55 0.84 14.31
C ASP A 168 -18.58 1.63 13.50
N ILE A 169 -18.24 2.81 12.96
CA ILE A 169 -19.09 3.52 11.98
C ILE A 169 -19.39 2.64 10.78
N LEU A 170 -18.39 1.94 10.24
CA LEU A 170 -18.59 1.07 9.09
C LEU A 170 -19.45 -0.14 9.47
N LYS A 171 -19.22 -0.75 10.64
CA LYS A 171 -20.03 -1.87 11.12
C LYS A 171 -21.48 -1.46 11.30
N ASP A 172 -21.74 -0.29 11.87
CA ASP A 172 -23.08 0.26 12.05
C ASP A 172 -23.73 0.59 10.70
N TYR A 173 -23.00 1.23 9.78
CA TYR A 173 -23.52 1.60 8.47
C TYR A 173 -23.95 0.37 7.66
N PHE A 174 -23.14 -0.67 7.65
CA PHE A 174 -23.44 -1.91 6.94
C PHE A 174 -24.29 -2.89 7.75
N ASN A 175 -24.59 -2.54 9.01
CA ASN A 175 -25.25 -3.40 9.98
C ASN A 175 -24.59 -4.80 10.06
N ASN A 176 -23.25 -4.83 10.03
CA ASN A 176 -22.45 -6.05 10.09
C ASN A 176 -21.18 -5.83 10.91
N ALA A 177 -21.00 -6.62 11.98
CA ALA A 177 -19.86 -6.55 12.87
C ALA A 177 -18.53 -6.99 12.22
N ASN A 178 -18.59 -7.78 11.15
CA ASN A 178 -17.43 -8.31 10.45
C ASN A 178 -17.30 -7.69 9.05
N LEU A 179 -16.49 -6.64 8.94
CA LEU A 179 -16.27 -5.91 7.69
C LEU A 179 -15.63 -6.76 6.58
N SER A 180 -14.98 -7.89 6.93
CA SER A 180 -14.39 -8.80 5.94
C SER A 180 -15.41 -9.57 5.10
N GLU A 181 -16.66 -9.67 5.58
CA GLU A 181 -17.77 -10.34 4.88
C GLU A 181 -18.44 -9.43 3.86
N ILE A 182 -18.10 -8.14 3.85
CA ILE A 182 -18.69 -7.17 2.96
C ILE A 182 -17.97 -7.21 1.62
N ASP A 183 -18.72 -7.48 0.56
CA ASP A 183 -18.15 -7.54 -0.78
C ASP A 183 -17.65 -6.14 -1.23
N GLY A 184 -16.57 -6.15 -2.00
CA GLY A 184 -15.89 -4.93 -2.41
C GLY A 184 -16.74 -3.96 -3.23
N ARG A 185 -17.81 -4.42 -3.90
CA ARG A 185 -18.72 -3.55 -4.67
C ARG A 185 -19.67 -2.82 -3.73
N THR A 186 -20.22 -3.50 -2.73
CA THR A 186 -21.07 -2.90 -1.69
C THR A 186 -20.28 -1.88 -0.88
N MET A 187 -19.06 -2.22 -0.49
CA MET A 187 -18.13 -1.30 0.16
C MET A 187 -17.86 -0.07 -0.73
N SER A 188 -17.52 -0.29 -2.01
CA SER A 188 -17.29 0.80 -2.97
C SER A 188 -18.52 1.69 -3.16
N ALA A 189 -19.73 1.15 -3.15
CA ALA A 189 -20.96 1.92 -3.33
C ALA A 189 -21.21 2.90 -2.17
N ALA A 190 -20.93 2.48 -0.94
CA ALA A 190 -21.05 3.32 0.25
C ALA A 190 -20.08 4.51 0.21
N PHE A 191 -18.87 4.31 -0.31
CA PHE A 191 -17.87 5.38 -0.46
C PHE A 191 -18.07 6.22 -1.72
N ARG A 192 -18.57 5.65 -2.83
CA ARG A 192 -18.89 6.41 -4.06
C ARG A 192 -19.96 7.46 -3.84
N ARG A 193 -20.90 7.21 -2.94
CA ARG A 193 -21.95 8.17 -2.63
C ARG A 193 -21.50 9.33 -1.75
N PHE A 194 -20.27 9.33 -1.20
CA PHE A 194 -19.81 10.29 -0.19
C PHE A 194 -20.71 10.40 1.07
N ASP A 195 -21.90 9.79 1.10
CA ASP A 195 -22.90 9.86 2.17
C ASP A 195 -22.35 9.49 3.55
N ILE A 196 -21.54 8.42 3.67
CA ILE A 196 -20.89 8.05 4.94
C ILE A 196 -20.00 9.18 5.43
N MET A 197 -19.14 9.67 4.55
CA MET A 197 -18.13 10.66 4.88
C MET A 197 -18.82 11.99 5.19
N GLU A 198 -19.87 12.36 4.44
CA GLU A 198 -20.63 13.58 4.65
C GLU A 198 -21.43 13.55 5.96
N ARG A 199 -22.06 12.41 6.29
CA ARG A 199 -22.92 12.28 7.46
C ARG A 199 -22.15 12.28 8.78
N TYR A 200 -20.92 11.77 8.77
CA TYR A 200 -20.08 11.69 9.97
C TYR A 200 -19.02 12.79 10.03
N LEU A 201 -18.32 13.15 8.95
CA LEU A 201 -17.27 14.19 8.99
C LEU A 201 -17.83 15.61 9.15
N LYS A 202 -19.08 15.87 8.77
CA LYS A 202 -19.70 17.19 8.97
C LYS A 202 -20.44 17.34 10.31
N ASN A 203 -20.55 16.26 11.08
CA ASN A 203 -21.24 16.28 12.37
C ASN A 203 -20.24 16.53 13.50
N GLU A 204 -19.88 17.80 13.72
CA GLU A 204 -18.93 18.22 14.77
C GLU A 204 -19.31 17.67 16.15
N THR A 205 -20.61 17.66 16.49
CA THR A 205 -21.10 17.13 17.78
C THR A 205 -20.80 15.65 17.99
N TRP A 206 -20.84 14.84 16.92
CA TRP A 206 -20.50 13.41 17.03
C TRP A 206 -19.01 13.20 17.33
N TRP A 207 -18.12 14.03 16.77
CA TRP A 207 -16.68 13.96 17.05
C TRP A 207 -16.38 14.39 18.49
N GLU A 208 -17.03 15.43 18.99
CA GLU A 208 -16.87 15.87 20.39
C GLU A 208 -17.29 14.79 21.39
N GLU A 209 -18.40 14.10 21.15
CA GLU A 209 -18.92 13.04 22.03
C GLU A 209 -18.08 11.75 22.04
N ASN A 210 -17.44 11.41 20.91
CA ASN A 210 -16.75 10.13 20.74
C ASN A 210 -15.22 10.24 20.81
N MET A 211 -14.66 11.43 20.57
CA MET A 211 -13.20 11.68 20.54
C MET A 211 -12.70 12.62 21.62
N GLY A 212 -13.56 13.34 22.35
CA GLY A 212 -13.22 13.95 23.65
C GLY A 212 -12.84 12.89 24.68
#